data_AF-A0A9X3N3K7-F1
#
_entry.id   AF-A0A9X3N3K7-F1
#
_cell.length_a   1.000
_cell.length_b   1.000
_cell.length_c   1.000
_cell.angle_alpha   90.00
_cell.angle_beta   90.00
_cell.angle_gamma   90.00
#
_symmetry.space_group_name_H-M   'P 1'
#
loop_
_entity.id
_entity.type
_entity.pdbx_description
1 polymer ?
#
loop_
_entity_poly.entity_id
_entity_poly.type
_entity_poly.pdbx_seq_one_letter_code
_entity_poly.pdbx_strand_id
1 'polypeptide(L)'
;MPTQLLSRSCTTGWADWVWGDLWLRPDALVRVARGWDATRAAAKARRQRGGGSTVDLDMPVPSEAELRDRTAATARSRWIALDDIEQARLRTGLTTSRLAVVMRDGERMKLLWLKDDPAHDVLQGVLELRLGARLRLR
;
A
#
# COMPACT_ATOMS: atom_id res chain seq x y z
N MET A 1 5.23 5.53 -15.27
CA MET A 1 5.26 4.15 -14.74
C MET A 1 3.86 3.55 -14.89
N PRO A 2 3.73 2.27 -15.27
CA PRO A 2 2.44 1.60 -15.35
C PRO A 2 1.85 1.36 -13.94
N THR A 3 0.55 1.11 -13.86
CA THR A 3 -0.10 0.71 -12.61
C THR A 3 0.39 -0.67 -12.17
N GLN A 4 0.77 -0.83 -10.91
CA GLN A 4 1.34 -2.08 -10.38
C GLN A 4 0.81 -2.39 -8.98
N LEU A 5 0.56 -3.67 -8.70
CA LEU A 5 0.27 -4.16 -7.35
C LEU A 5 1.55 -4.30 -6.54
N LEU A 6 1.60 -3.63 -5.39
CA LEU A 6 2.76 -3.62 -4.50
C LEU A 6 2.62 -4.54 -3.29
N SER A 7 1.40 -4.73 -2.81
CA SER A 7 1.12 -5.57 -1.63
C SER A 7 -0.36 -5.97 -1.62
N ARG A 8 -0.69 -7.15 -1.11
CA ARG A 8 -2.07 -7.57 -0.78
C ARG A 8 -2.31 -7.70 0.73
N SER A 9 -1.33 -7.26 1.52
CA SER A 9 -1.35 -7.26 2.99
C SER A 9 -1.42 -5.85 3.57
N CYS A 10 -1.70 -4.85 2.74
CA CYS A 10 -1.62 -3.45 3.14
C CYS A 10 -2.77 -3.04 4.07
N THR A 11 -2.43 -2.59 5.27
CA THR A 11 -3.34 -2.05 6.26
C THR A 11 -3.07 -0.57 6.54
N THR A 12 -3.98 0.09 7.27
CA THR A 12 -3.81 1.50 7.67
C THR A 12 -3.28 1.67 9.11
N GLY A 13 -3.07 0.57 9.83
CA GLY A 13 -2.52 0.56 11.18
C GLY A 13 -2.88 -0.72 11.95
N TRP A 14 -2.30 -0.89 13.14
CA TRP A 14 -2.51 -2.09 13.98
C TRP A 14 -3.92 -2.22 14.56
N ALA A 15 -4.74 -1.16 14.50
CA ALA A 15 -6.16 -1.22 14.86
C ALA A 15 -7.04 -1.68 13.67
N ASP A 16 -6.53 -1.56 12.44
CA ASP A 16 -7.19 -1.99 11.20
C ASP A 16 -6.44 -3.20 10.64
N TRP A 17 -6.73 -4.41 11.13
CA TRP A 17 -6.11 -5.63 10.61
C TRP A 17 -6.68 -6.05 9.25
N VAL A 18 -7.61 -5.29 8.66
CA VAL A 18 -8.17 -5.60 7.35
C VAL A 18 -7.09 -5.38 6.29
N TRP A 19 -6.69 -6.46 5.63
CA TRP A 19 -5.77 -6.39 4.52
C TRP A 19 -6.42 -5.75 3.31
N GLY A 20 -5.62 -5.02 2.56
CA GLY A 20 -5.99 -4.37 1.33
C GLY A 20 -4.92 -4.55 0.28
N ASP A 21 -5.32 -4.35 -0.96
CA ASP A 21 -4.38 -4.25 -2.07
C ASP A 21 -3.83 -2.82 -2.10
N LEU A 22 -2.51 -2.69 -2.17
CA LEU A 22 -1.81 -1.43 -2.39
C LEU A 22 -1.34 -1.38 -3.83
N TRP A 23 -1.93 -0.49 -4.61
CA TRP A 23 -1.58 -0.24 -5.99
C TRP A 23 -0.76 1.04 -6.10
N LEU A 24 0.32 1.00 -6.87
CA LEU A 24 1.05 2.16 -7.31
C LEU A 24 0.56 2.55 -8.70
N ARG A 25 0.21 3.82 -8.86
CA ARG A 25 -0.07 4.47 -10.13
C ARG A 25 1.02 5.51 -10.42
N PRO A 26 1.14 6.00 -11.67
CA PRO A 26 2.07 7.08 -11.98
C PRO A 26 1.85 8.37 -11.17
N ASP A 27 0.62 8.62 -10.70
CA ASP A 27 0.21 9.83 -9.99
C ASP A 27 -0.25 9.59 -8.54
N ALA A 28 -0.50 8.34 -8.12
CA ALA A 28 -1.13 8.05 -6.84
C ALA A 28 -0.69 6.71 -6.21
N LEU A 29 -0.85 6.59 -4.89
CA LEU A 29 -0.94 5.33 -4.17
C LEU A 29 -2.40 5.04 -3.84
N VAL A 30 -2.88 3.86 -4.20
CA VAL A 30 -4.29 3.48 -4.02
C VAL A 30 -4.36 2.23 -3.14
N ARG A 31 -4.92 2.38 -1.95
CA ARG A 31 -5.21 1.26 -1.05
C ARG A 31 -6.68 0.87 -1.20
N VAL A 32 -6.94 -0.37 -1.61
CA VAL A 32 -8.29 -0.93 -1.70
C VAL A 32 -8.48 -1.97 -0.60
N ALA A 33 -9.39 -1.72 0.34
CA ALA A 33 -9.68 -2.66 1.42
C ALA A 33 -10.41 -3.91 0.89
N ARG A 34 -10.05 -5.11 1.38
CA ARG A 34 -10.65 -6.38 0.92
C ARG A 34 -11.65 -7.00 1.89
N GLY A 35 -11.83 -6.40 3.07
CA GLY A 35 -12.70 -6.93 4.12
C GLY A 35 -12.09 -8.09 4.89
N TRP A 36 -12.79 -8.50 5.95
CA TRP A 36 -12.28 -9.48 6.92
C TRP A 36 -12.18 -10.90 6.37
N ASP A 37 -13.14 -11.34 5.56
CA ASP A 37 -13.15 -12.70 5.03
C ASP A 37 -11.97 -12.93 4.07
N ALA A 38 -11.73 -11.98 3.17
CA ALA A 38 -10.57 -12.00 2.29
C ALA A 38 -9.25 -11.94 3.08
N THR A 39 -9.21 -11.15 4.15
CA THR A 39 -8.04 -11.07 5.06
C THR A 39 -7.74 -12.44 5.68
N ARG A 40 -8.75 -13.11 6.24
CA ARG A 40 -8.60 -14.44 6.87
C ARG A 40 -8.16 -15.49 5.87
N ALA A 41 -8.80 -15.52 4.70
CA ALA A 41 -8.45 -16.45 3.63
C ALA A 41 -7.00 -16.27 3.17
N ALA A 42 -6.58 -15.02 2.93
CA ALA A 42 -5.21 -14.70 2.52
C ALA A 42 -4.17 -15.07 3.59
N ALA A 43 -4.43 -14.76 4.85
CA ALA A 43 -3.55 -15.11 5.96
C ALA A 43 -3.40 -16.64 6.12
N LYS A 44 -4.50 -17.39 6.00
CA LYS A 44 -4.49 -18.86 6.03
C LYS A 44 -3.68 -19.45 4.87
N ALA A 45 -3.95 -19.00 3.64
CA ALA A 45 -3.25 -19.46 2.45
C ALA A 45 -1.74 -19.18 2.54
N ARG A 46 -1.37 -17.98 3.01
CA ARG A 46 0.02 -17.62 3.30
C ARG A 46 0.68 -18.58 4.28
N ARG A 47 0.02 -18.87 5.41
CA ARG A 47 0.55 -19.77 6.43
C ARG A 47 0.78 -21.17 5.88
N GLN A 48 -0.14 -21.67 5.05
CA GLN A 48 -0.02 -22.98 4.41
C GLN A 48 1.16 -23.05 3.42
N ARG A 49 1.53 -21.92 2.80
CA ARG A 49 2.72 -21.80 1.93
C ARG A 49 4.03 -21.53 2.68
N GLY A 50 3.99 -21.40 4.01
CA GLY A 50 5.18 -21.11 4.82
C GLY A 50 5.66 -19.66 4.81
N GLY A 51 4.88 -18.70 4.30
CA GLY A 51 5.27 -17.29 4.21
C GLY A 51 5.40 -16.75 2.77
N GLY A 52 6.32 -15.79 2.55
CA GLY A 52 6.65 -15.23 1.22
C GLY A 52 5.98 -13.90 0.84
N SER A 53 5.91 -13.55 -0.44
CA SER A 53 5.12 -12.40 -0.88
C SER A 53 3.62 -12.71 -0.87
N THR A 54 2.79 -11.70 -0.69
CA THR A 54 1.33 -11.77 -0.93
C THR A 54 0.94 -11.31 -2.33
N VAL A 55 1.86 -10.69 -3.06
CA VAL A 55 1.65 -10.25 -4.44
C VAL A 55 1.69 -11.46 -5.37
N ASP A 56 0.69 -11.53 -6.22
CA ASP A 56 0.62 -12.46 -7.35
C ASP A 56 0.84 -11.62 -8.61
N LEU A 57 1.91 -11.92 -9.36
CA LEU A 57 2.33 -11.13 -10.52
C LEU A 57 1.40 -11.31 -11.72
N ASP A 58 0.60 -12.37 -11.74
CA ASP A 58 -0.36 -12.66 -12.80
C ASP A 58 -1.73 -12.01 -12.54
N MET A 59 -1.86 -11.22 -11.47
CA MET A 59 -3.10 -10.49 -11.17
C MET A 59 -3.44 -9.46 -12.26
N PRO A 60 -4.69 -9.45 -12.76
CA PRO A 60 -5.15 -8.40 -13.66
C PRO A 60 -4.99 -7.02 -13.03
N VAL A 61 -4.42 -6.09 -13.80
CA VAL A 61 -4.30 -4.69 -13.40
C VAL A 61 -5.65 -4.01 -13.62
N PRO A 62 -6.33 -3.54 -12.56
CA PRO A 62 -7.59 -2.83 -12.71
C PRO A 62 -7.39 -1.48 -13.40
N SER A 63 -8.39 -1.07 -14.16
CA SER A 63 -8.48 0.28 -14.72
C SER A 63 -8.58 1.34 -13.63
N GLU A 64 -8.32 2.60 -13.99
CA GLU A 64 -8.51 3.72 -13.07
C GLU A 64 -9.96 3.82 -12.57
N ALA A 65 -10.94 3.68 -13.45
CA ALA A 65 -12.35 3.74 -13.09
C ALA A 65 -12.69 2.67 -12.04
N GLU A 66 -12.25 1.43 -12.26
CA GLU A 66 -12.45 0.36 -11.28
C GLU A 66 -11.75 0.64 -9.94
N LEU A 67 -10.54 1.20 -9.96
CA LEU A 67 -9.85 1.59 -8.72
C LEU A 67 -10.60 2.71 -7.98
N ARG A 68 -11.15 3.68 -8.71
CA ARG A 68 -11.96 4.77 -8.14
C ARG A 68 -13.23 4.20 -7.49
N ASP A 69 -13.96 3.36 -8.21
CA ASP A 69 -15.18 2.73 -7.70
C ASP A 69 -14.91 1.90 -6.43
N ARG A 70 -13.87 1.04 -6.48
CA ARG A 70 -13.47 0.22 -5.32
C ARG A 70 -12.98 1.05 -4.14
N THR A 71 -12.37 2.21 -4.40
CA THR A 71 -11.91 3.11 -3.34
C THR A 71 -13.08 3.86 -2.71
N ALA A 72 -14.06 4.29 -3.51
CA ALA A 72 -15.26 4.96 -3.02
C ALA A 72 -16.19 4.02 -2.23
N ALA A 73 -16.18 2.73 -2.54
CA ALA A 73 -17.06 1.73 -1.92
C ALA A 73 -16.81 1.50 -0.42
N THR A 74 -15.67 1.94 0.14
CA THR A 74 -15.39 1.74 1.56
C THR A 74 -14.52 2.82 2.17
N ALA A 75 -14.97 3.35 3.32
CA ALA A 75 -14.25 4.34 4.11
C ALA A 75 -12.89 3.85 4.66
N ARG A 76 -12.49 2.60 4.43
CA ARG A 76 -11.15 2.11 4.74
C ARG A 76 -10.19 2.25 3.55
N SER A 77 -10.68 2.25 2.32
CA SER A 77 -9.84 2.47 1.14
C SER A 77 -9.31 3.89 1.10
N ARG A 78 -8.18 4.11 0.42
CA ARG A 78 -7.52 5.42 0.33
C ARG A 78 -6.98 5.67 -1.06
N TRP A 79 -7.17 6.89 -1.52
CA TRP A 79 -6.52 7.43 -2.70
C TRP A 79 -5.55 8.52 -2.25
N ILE A 80 -4.26 8.32 -2.45
CA ILE A 80 -3.22 9.25 -2.00
C ILE A 80 -2.51 9.76 -3.25
N ALA A 81 -2.87 10.96 -3.71
CA ALA A 81 -2.15 11.60 -4.80
C ALA A 81 -0.71 11.89 -4.35
N LEU A 82 0.29 11.51 -5.16
CA LEU A 82 1.70 11.65 -4.81
C LEU A 82 2.11 13.11 -4.68
N ASP A 83 1.50 13.99 -5.49
CA ASP A 83 1.81 15.42 -5.47
C ASP A 83 1.28 16.11 -4.21
N ASP A 84 0.24 15.55 -3.58
CA ASP A 84 -0.35 16.06 -2.33
C ASP A 84 0.42 15.61 -1.08
N ILE A 85 1.42 14.74 -1.21
CA ILE A 85 2.26 14.34 -0.08
C ILE A 85 3.23 15.47 0.25
N GLU A 86 3.07 16.10 1.41
CA GLU A 86 4.02 17.12 1.90
C GLU A 86 5.27 16.48 2.51
N GLN A 87 5.09 15.40 3.29
CA GLN A 87 6.20 14.66 3.90
C GLN A 87 5.93 13.16 3.86
N ALA A 88 6.97 12.37 3.62
CA ALA A 88 6.89 10.92 3.67
C ALA A 88 8.00 10.33 4.54
N ARG A 89 7.67 9.25 5.24
CA ARG A 89 8.64 8.42 5.95
C ARG A 89 8.40 6.96 5.62
N LEU A 90 9.33 6.40 4.85
CA LEU A 90 9.37 4.98 4.51
C LEU A 90 10.31 4.26 5.48
N ARG A 91 9.86 3.12 6.00
CA ARG A 91 10.63 2.31 6.95
C ARG A 91 10.47 0.83 6.68
N THR A 92 11.54 0.06 6.84
CA THR A 92 11.48 -1.40 6.96
C THR A 92 11.66 -1.84 8.41
N GLY A 93 10.80 -2.76 8.84
CA GLY A 93 10.86 -3.40 10.16
C GLY A 93 11.27 -4.87 10.06
N LEU A 94 11.17 -5.59 11.18
CA LEU A 94 11.51 -7.02 11.23
C LEU A 94 10.50 -7.88 10.46
N THR A 95 9.20 -7.59 10.61
CA THR A 95 8.10 -8.36 10.01
C THR A 95 7.24 -7.55 9.05
N THR A 96 7.23 -6.23 9.20
CA THR A 96 6.43 -5.32 8.37
C THR A 96 7.23 -4.11 7.95
N SER A 97 6.90 -3.58 6.79
CA SER A 97 7.36 -2.28 6.31
C SER A 97 6.21 -1.28 6.36
N ARG A 98 6.55 0.01 6.39
CA ARG A 98 5.60 1.09 6.63
C ARG A 98 5.92 2.31 5.79
N LEU A 99 4.89 2.93 5.22
CA LEU A 99 4.90 4.31 4.77
C LEU A 99 3.99 5.14 5.69
N ALA A 100 4.54 6.22 6.25
CA ALA A 100 3.76 7.27 6.89
C ALA A 100 3.83 8.53 6.03
N VAL A 101 2.69 9.13 5.72
CA VAL A 101 2.61 10.38 4.95
C VAL A 101 1.92 11.47 5.75
N VAL A 102 2.35 12.70 5.50
CA VAL A 102 1.64 13.93 5.86
C VAL A 102 1.26 14.59 4.54
N MET A 103 -0.02 14.86 4.38
CA MET A 103 -0.60 15.50 3.20
C MET A 103 -0.50 17.03 3.35
N ARG A 104 -0.59 17.77 2.24
CA ARG A 104 -0.53 19.25 2.24
C ARG A 104 -1.62 19.94 3.05
N ASP A 105 -2.76 19.28 3.26
CA ASP A 105 -3.85 19.75 4.11
C ASP A 105 -3.63 19.42 5.60
N GLY A 106 -2.51 18.77 5.93
CA GLY A 106 -2.15 18.33 7.28
C GLY A 106 -2.67 16.94 7.65
N GLU A 107 -3.46 16.26 6.82
CA GLU A 107 -3.91 14.89 7.08
C GLU A 107 -2.71 13.95 7.21
N ARG A 108 -2.78 13.02 8.17
CA ARG A 108 -1.73 12.02 8.41
C ARG A 108 -2.25 10.63 8.16
N MET A 109 -1.53 9.89 7.33
CA MET A 109 -1.92 8.54 6.96
C MET A 109 -0.75 7.57 7.15
N LYS A 110 -1.09 6.32 7.41
CA LYS A 110 -0.13 5.23 7.53
C LYS A 110 -0.58 4.09 6.62
N LEU A 111 0.37 3.48 5.96
CA LEU A 111 0.25 2.25 5.21
C LEU A 111 1.27 1.26 5.77
N LEU A 112 0.83 0.04 6.09
CA LEU A 112 1.67 -1.00 6.68
C LEU A 112 1.47 -2.29 5.88
N TRP A 113 2.54 -2.98 5.54
CA TRP A 113 2.48 -4.24 4.79
C TRP A 113 3.54 -5.22 5.29
N LEU A 114 3.40 -6.50 4.94
CA LEU A 114 4.40 -7.53 5.26
C LEU A 114 5.73 -7.24 4.57
N LYS A 115 6.85 -7.44 5.29
CA LYS A 115 8.19 -7.14 4.79
C LYS A 115 8.53 -7.86 3.48
N ASP A 116 7.99 -9.06 3.29
CA ASP A 116 8.24 -9.89 2.11
C ASP A 116 7.52 -9.40 0.84
N ASP A 117 6.60 -8.43 0.96
CA ASP A 117 5.96 -7.80 -0.20
C ASP A 117 6.93 -6.79 -0.85
N PRO A 118 6.94 -6.66 -2.19
CA PRO A 118 7.89 -5.80 -2.92
C PRO A 118 7.68 -4.30 -2.69
N ALA A 119 6.62 -3.91 -1.97
CA ALA A 119 6.21 -2.53 -1.79
C ALA A 119 7.32 -1.63 -1.23
N HIS A 120 8.19 -2.09 -0.33
CA HIS A 120 9.24 -1.22 0.19
C HIS A 120 10.24 -0.80 -0.89
N ASP A 121 10.83 -1.78 -1.57
CA ASP A 121 11.89 -1.55 -2.56
C ASP A 121 11.38 -0.72 -3.74
N VAL A 122 10.15 -1.03 -4.21
CA VAL A 122 9.53 -0.28 -5.30
C VAL A 122 9.20 1.15 -4.85
N LEU A 123 8.62 1.34 -3.66
CA LEU A 123 8.27 2.68 -3.18
C LEU A 123 9.50 3.52 -2.88
N GLN A 124 10.60 2.93 -2.41
CA GLN A 124 11.81 3.69 -2.14
C GLN A 124 12.26 4.44 -3.41
N GLY A 125 12.49 3.75 -4.52
CA GLY A 125 12.95 4.39 -5.76
C GLY A 125 11.95 5.42 -6.32
N VAL A 126 10.65 5.11 -6.26
CA VAL A 126 9.59 6.00 -6.74
C VAL A 126 9.49 7.27 -5.90
N LEU A 127 9.48 7.12 -4.58
CA LEU A 127 9.33 8.24 -3.66
C LEU A 127 10.61 9.08 -3.57
N GLU A 128 11.79 8.48 -3.68
CA GLU A 128 13.05 9.23 -3.78
C GLU A 128 12.99 10.19 -4.97
N LEU A 129 12.61 9.69 -6.15
CA LEU A 129 12.49 10.48 -7.37
C LEU A 129 11.43 11.60 -7.25
N ARG A 130 10.28 11.30 -6.63
CA ARG A 130 9.13 12.24 -6.59
C ARG A 130 9.17 13.23 -5.44
N LEU A 131 9.69 12.83 -4.29
CA LEU A 131 9.63 13.63 -3.07
C LEU A 131 10.98 14.26 -2.72
N GLY A 132 12.11 13.68 -3.14
CA GLY A 132 13.44 14.17 -2.84
C GLY A 132 13.63 14.39 -1.33
N ALA A 133 13.99 15.61 -0.95
CA ALA A 133 14.19 16.00 0.45
C ALA A 133 12.95 15.83 1.36
N ARG A 134 11.75 15.70 0.80
CA ARG A 134 10.50 15.44 1.55
C ARG A 134 10.37 13.98 2.00
N LEU A 135 11.21 13.07 1.50
CA LEU A 135 11.26 11.68 1.92
C LEU A 135 12.31 11.45 3.01
N ARG A 136 11.92 10.72 4.05
CA ARG A 136 12.84 10.20 5.07
C ARG A 136 12.87 8.68 5.03
N LEU A 137 14.04 8.10 4.76
CA LEU A 137 14.31 6.67 4.82
C LEU A 137 14.82 6.30 6.22
N ARG A 138 14.34 5.18 6.78
CA ARG A 138 14.78 4.67 8.09
C ARG A 138 14.71 3.16 8.21
#